data_AF-A0A0Q4C611-F1
#
_entry.id   AF-A0A0Q4C611-F1
#
_cell.length_a   1.000
_cell.length_b   1.000
_cell.length_c   1.000
_cell.angle_alpha   90.00
_cell.angle_beta   90.00
_cell.angle_gamma   90.00
#
_symmetry.space_group_name_H-M   'P 1'
#
loop_
_entity.id
_entity.type
_entity.pdbx_description
1 polymer ?
#
loop_
_entity_poly.entity_id
_entity_poly.type
_entity_poly.pdbx_seq_one_letter_code
_entity_poly.pdbx_strand_id
1 'polypeptide(L)'
;MKIPKIGCACEKPDSNYTEYRSSELGIDPTNGRDAEVSIQQCKLCQRIWIRYFVEFESFPKSGRWYKGIVSKKDRPHITPENAVEFLESLEWYVYGGSYFESTGTFGQGKMNVDL
;
A
#
# COMPACT_ATOMS: atom_id res chain seq x y z
N MET A 1 -9.62 -10.43 5.56
CA MET A 1 -8.85 -11.70 5.63
C MET A 1 -7.91 -11.64 6.83
N LYS A 2 -7.82 -12.68 7.67
CA LYS A 2 -6.84 -12.72 8.77
C LYS A 2 -5.48 -13.16 8.23
N ILE A 3 -4.48 -12.28 8.31
CA ILE A 3 -3.11 -12.55 7.89
C ILE A 3 -2.26 -12.72 9.15
N PRO A 4 -1.76 -13.92 9.46
CA PRO A 4 -1.01 -14.15 10.69
C PRO A 4 0.27 -13.30 10.68
N LYS A 5 0.64 -12.68 11.79
CA LYS A 5 1.96 -12.02 11.90
C LYS A 5 3.03 -13.09 12.04
N ILE A 6 4.11 -12.99 11.25
CA ILE A 6 5.23 -13.95 11.30
C ILE A 6 6.54 -13.31 11.76
N GLY A 7 6.53 -12.02 12.09
CA GLY A 7 7.71 -11.32 12.62
C GLY A 7 8.78 -11.02 11.57
N CYS A 8 8.41 -11.01 10.29
CA CYS A 8 9.33 -10.63 9.20
C CYS A 8 9.56 -9.12 9.19
N ALA A 9 10.77 -8.67 8.82
CA ALA A 9 11.11 -7.25 8.70
C ALA A 9 10.11 -6.45 7.85
N CYS A 10 9.59 -7.05 6.77
CA CYS A 10 8.61 -6.41 5.90
C CYS A 10 7.25 -6.11 6.57
N GLU A 11 6.94 -6.72 7.73
CA GLU A 11 5.72 -6.43 8.50
C GLU A 11 5.89 -5.20 9.41
N LYS A 12 7.12 -4.70 9.56
CA LYS A 12 7.36 -3.49 10.35
C LYS A 12 6.87 -2.26 9.59
N PRO A 13 6.26 -1.28 10.25
CA PRO A 13 5.77 -0.07 9.58
C PRO A 13 6.87 0.69 8.83
N ASP A 14 8.07 0.71 9.38
CA ASP A 14 9.28 1.38 8.90
C ASP A 14 10.13 0.52 7.94
N SER A 15 9.62 -0.63 7.47
CA SER A 15 10.37 -1.53 6.59
C SER A 15 10.87 -0.80 5.32
N ASN A 16 12.13 -1.04 4.95
CA ASN A 16 12.77 -0.30 3.87
C ASN A 16 12.38 -0.86 2.48
N TYR A 17 12.32 0.01 1.45
CA TYR A 17 12.01 -0.40 0.07
C TYR A 17 12.97 -1.47 -0.48
N THR A 18 14.22 -1.49 -0.01
CA THR A 18 15.24 -2.48 -0.41
C THR A 18 14.90 -3.91 0.00
N GLU A 19 13.96 -4.12 0.93
CA GLU A 19 13.49 -5.43 1.37
C GLU A 19 12.62 -6.14 0.31
N TYR A 20 12.20 -5.42 -0.73
CA TYR A 20 11.23 -5.89 -1.71
C TYR A 20 11.80 -6.01 -3.13
N ARG A 21 11.22 -6.92 -3.91
CA ARG A 21 11.21 -6.86 -5.37
C ARG A 21 9.91 -6.19 -5.78
N SER A 22 9.99 -5.15 -6.61
CA SER A 22 8.83 -4.34 -6.97
C SER A 22 8.55 -4.40 -8.46
N SER A 23 7.27 -4.39 -8.80
CA SER A 23 6.78 -4.25 -10.17
C SER A 23 5.57 -3.32 -10.17
N GLU A 24 5.50 -2.41 -11.12
CA GLU A 24 4.33 -1.57 -11.33
C GLU A 24 3.12 -2.42 -11.71
N LEU A 25 1.96 -2.03 -11.19
CA LEU A 25 0.66 -2.57 -11.59
C LEU A 25 -0.06 -1.60 -12.53
N GLY A 26 0.08 -0.30 -12.30
CA GLY A 26 -0.47 0.75 -13.15
C GLY A 26 -0.82 2.01 -12.36
N ILE A 27 -1.57 2.90 -13.01
CA ILE A 27 -2.07 4.15 -12.44
C ILE A 27 -3.57 4.04 -12.21
N ASP A 28 -4.03 4.57 -11.09
CA ASP A 28 -5.42 4.63 -10.72
C ASP A 28 -5.95 6.07 -10.85
N PRO A 29 -6.73 6.37 -11.91
CA PRO A 29 -7.16 7.73 -12.22
C PRO A 29 -8.45 8.14 -11.50
N THR A 30 -9.05 7.28 -10.68
CA THR A 30 -10.38 7.54 -10.09
C THR A 30 -10.37 8.83 -9.28
N ASN A 31 -11.41 9.66 -9.40
CA ASN A 31 -11.49 10.97 -8.73
C ASN A 31 -10.30 11.91 -8.98
N GLY A 32 -9.52 11.71 -10.05
CA GLY A 32 -8.35 12.53 -10.37
C GLY A 32 -7.15 12.30 -9.43
N ARG A 33 -7.08 11.13 -8.77
CA ARG A 33 -5.97 10.79 -7.87
C ARG A 33 -4.67 10.46 -8.58
N ASP A 34 -4.74 9.93 -9.81
CA ASP A 34 -3.59 9.47 -10.62
C ASP A 34 -2.56 8.69 -9.79
N ALA A 35 -3.06 7.80 -8.92
CA ALA A 35 -2.24 7.14 -7.92
C ALA A 35 -1.43 5.99 -8.52
N GLU A 36 -0.15 5.89 -8.15
CA GLU A 36 0.71 4.79 -8.52
C GLU A 36 0.40 3.54 -7.68
N VAL A 37 0.10 2.45 -8.38
CA VAL A 37 -0.13 1.14 -7.77
C VAL A 37 0.97 0.19 -8.18
N SER A 38 1.58 -0.46 -7.19
CA SER A 38 2.67 -1.41 -7.40
C SER A 38 2.52 -2.63 -6.52
N ILE A 39 3.20 -3.69 -6.90
CA ILE A 39 3.33 -4.91 -6.12
C ILE A 39 4.72 -5.02 -5.58
N GLN A 40 4.82 -5.40 -4.32
CA GLN A 40 6.07 -5.60 -3.63
C GLN A 40 6.10 -7.02 -3.06
N GLN A 41 7.06 -7.82 -3.52
CA GLN A 41 7.29 -9.14 -2.95
C GLN A 41 8.48 -9.07 -1.99
N CYS A 42 8.26 -9.40 -0.72
CA CYS A 42 9.34 -9.43 0.27
C CYS A 42 10.39 -10.46 -0.13
N LYS A 43 11.67 -10.05 -0.19
CA LYS A 43 12.79 -10.93 -0.55
C LYS A 43 13.02 -12.06 0.46
N LEU A 44 12.66 -11.85 1.73
CA LEU A 44 12.86 -12.80 2.81
C LEU A 44 11.71 -13.80 2.94
N CYS A 45 10.50 -13.31 3.26
CA CYS A 45 9.35 -14.19 3.54
C CYS A 45 8.43 -14.44 2.35
N GLN A 46 8.70 -13.84 1.19
CA GLN A 46 7.92 -14.01 -0.05
C GLN A 46 6.46 -13.51 0.01
N ARG A 47 6.06 -12.80 1.06
CA ARG A 47 4.75 -12.15 1.13
C ARG A 47 4.59 -11.12 0.01
N ILE A 48 3.39 -11.09 -0.53
CA ILE A 48 2.98 -10.16 -1.58
C ILE A 48 2.29 -8.99 -0.90
N TRP A 49 2.78 -7.80 -1.17
CA TRP A 49 2.21 -6.56 -0.75
C TRP A 49 1.68 -5.81 -1.97
N ILE A 50 0.53 -5.19 -1.83
CA ILE A 50 0.12 -4.09 -2.70
C ILE A 50 0.59 -2.78 -2.06
N ARG A 51 1.14 -1.88 -2.87
CA ARG A 51 1.49 -0.52 -2.46
C ARG A 51 0.73 0.47 -3.34
N TYR A 52 0.10 1.43 -2.68
CA TYR A 52 -0.68 2.51 -3.27
C TYR A 52 -0.05 3.84 -2.88
N PHE A 53 0.21 4.72 -3.84
CA PHE A 53 0.80 6.04 -3.57
C PHE A 53 0.08 7.11 -4.38
N VAL A 54 -0.36 8.15 -3.68
CA VAL A 54 -1.01 9.32 -4.27
C VAL A 54 -0.32 10.58 -3.76
N GLU A 55 -0.07 11.52 -4.65
CA GLU A 55 0.40 12.86 -4.34
C GLU A 55 -0.31 13.84 -5.26
N PHE A 56 -0.79 14.95 -4.70
CA PHE A 56 -1.47 15.99 -5.45
C PHE A 56 -0.51 17.15 -5.65
N GLU A 57 -0.01 17.32 -6.88
CA GLU A 57 1.05 18.29 -7.21
C GLU A 57 0.71 19.73 -6.79
N SER A 58 -0.57 20.09 -6.84
CA SER A 58 -1.07 21.42 -6.45
C SER A 58 -0.98 21.70 -4.94
N PHE A 59 -0.67 20.70 -4.11
CA PHE A 59 -0.70 20.80 -2.65
C PHE A 59 0.61 20.32 -2.03
N PRO A 60 1.32 21.18 -1.27
CA PRO A 60 2.51 20.76 -0.56
C PRO A 60 2.17 19.72 0.52
N LYS A 61 3.09 18.78 0.75
CA LYS A 61 2.93 17.69 1.73
C LYS A 61 1.67 16.83 1.53
N SER A 62 1.27 16.60 0.29
CA SER A 62 0.08 15.81 -0.05
C SER A 62 0.39 14.32 -0.29
N GLY A 63 1.66 13.92 -0.28
CA GLY A 63 2.05 12.53 -0.47
C GLY A 63 1.46 11.59 0.61
N ARG A 64 0.69 10.61 0.16
CA ARG A 64 0.08 9.55 0.96
C ARG A 64 0.44 8.22 0.34
N TRP A 65 0.99 7.30 1.12
CA TRP A 65 1.15 5.91 0.68
C TRP A 65 0.54 4.94 1.67
N TYR A 66 0.13 3.81 1.13
CA TYR A 66 -0.44 2.70 1.85
C TYR A 66 0.17 1.41 1.30
N LYS A 67 0.35 0.41 2.16
CA LYS A 67 0.72 -0.93 1.74
C LYS A 67 0.04 -1.97 2.61
N GLY A 68 -0.37 -3.07 2.01
CA GLY A 68 -1.05 -4.16 2.70
C GLY A 68 -0.69 -5.51 2.11
N ILE A 69 -0.70 -6.54 2.93
CA ILE A 69 -0.40 -7.90 2.48
C ILE A 69 -1.64 -8.47 1.80
N VAL A 70 -1.45 -9.08 0.65
CA VAL A 70 -2.51 -9.76 -0.11
C VAL A 70 -2.11 -11.21 -0.36
N SER A 71 -3.09 -12.09 -0.55
CA SER A 71 -2.80 -13.49 -0.84
C SER A 71 -2.43 -13.69 -2.30
N LYS A 72 -1.78 -14.82 -2.60
CA LYS A 72 -1.54 -15.26 -3.98
C LYS A 72 -2.86 -15.46 -4.76
N LYS A 73 -3.95 -15.77 -4.08
CA LYS A 73 -5.28 -15.96 -4.68
C LYS A 73 -5.92 -14.62 -5.02
N ASP A 74 -5.74 -13.60 -4.19
CA ASP A 74 -6.31 -12.27 -4.41
C ASP A 74 -5.55 -11.51 -5.49
N ARG A 75 -4.22 -11.71 -5.56
CA ARG A 75 -3.32 -10.94 -6.43
C ARG A 75 -3.80 -10.76 -7.88
N PRO A 76 -4.29 -11.79 -8.60
CA PRO A 76 -4.77 -11.66 -9.97
C PRO A 76 -6.03 -10.81 -10.13
N HIS A 77 -6.78 -10.57 -9.06
CA HIS A 77 -8.02 -9.79 -9.06
C HIS A 77 -7.80 -8.31 -8.70
N ILE A 78 -6.57 -7.95 -8.34
CA ILE A 78 -6.20 -6.58 -7.98
C ILE A 78 -5.81 -5.82 -9.25
N THR A 79 -6.53 -4.74 -9.51
CA THR A 79 -6.24 -3.71 -10.51
C THR A 79 -5.83 -2.41 -9.80
N PRO A 80 -5.31 -1.40 -10.52
CA PRO A 80 -5.06 -0.09 -9.91
C PRO A 80 -6.33 0.50 -9.26
N GLU A 81 -7.47 0.45 -9.94
CA GLU A 81 -8.72 1.12 -9.54
C GLU A 81 -9.36 0.50 -8.29
N ASN A 82 -9.23 -0.82 -8.11
CA ASN A 82 -9.79 -1.53 -6.96
C ASN A 82 -8.78 -1.73 -5.81
N ALA A 83 -7.55 -1.24 -5.95
CA ALA A 83 -6.49 -1.38 -4.95
C ALA A 83 -6.90 -0.87 -3.56
N VAL A 84 -7.62 0.25 -3.52
CA VAL A 84 -8.15 0.84 -2.29
C VAL A 84 -9.16 -0.10 -1.60
N GLU A 85 -10.09 -0.69 -2.36
CA GLU A 85 -11.08 -1.63 -1.80
C GLU A 85 -10.39 -2.82 -1.15
N PHE A 86 -9.37 -3.39 -1.81
CA PHE A 86 -8.58 -4.48 -1.25
C PHE A 86 -7.87 -4.06 0.04
N LEU A 87 -7.20 -2.90 0.06
CA LEU A 87 -6.50 -2.40 1.24
C LEU A 87 -7.44 -2.13 2.42
N GLU A 88 -8.58 -1.50 2.17
CA GLU A 88 -9.60 -1.23 3.19
C GLU A 88 -10.25 -2.51 3.76
N SER A 89 -10.27 -3.60 2.99
CA SER A 89 -10.78 -4.91 3.41
C SER A 89 -9.83 -5.69 4.34
N LEU A 90 -8.58 -5.23 4.48
CA LEU A 90 -7.59 -5.87 5.33
C LEU A 90 -7.87 -5.60 6.81
N GLU A 91 -7.50 -6.55 7.67
CA GLU A 91 -7.52 -6.35 9.13
C GLU A 91 -6.60 -5.21 9.55
N TRP A 92 -5.49 -5.03 8.82
CA TRP A 92 -4.56 -3.93 9.00
C TRP A 92 -3.77 -3.69 7.71
N TYR A 93 -3.32 -2.46 7.55
CA TYR A 93 -2.34 -2.04 6.56
C TYR A 93 -1.29 -1.14 7.21
N VAL A 94 -0.26 -0.78 6.47
CA VAL A 94 0.71 0.24 6.87
C VAL A 94 0.51 1.46 5.98
N TYR A 95 0.54 2.65 6.57
CA TYR A 95 0.45 3.90 5.84
C TYR A 95 1.48 4.92 6.32
N GLY A 96 1.74 5.91 5.49
CA GLY A 96 2.62 7.03 5.80
C GLY A 96 2.70 8.01 4.65
N GLY A 97 3.68 8.89 4.70
CA GLY A 97 3.86 9.96 3.73
C GLY A 97 3.84 11.33 4.40
N SER A 98 4.11 12.36 3.60
CA SER A 98 4.22 13.75 4.06
C SER A 98 2.89 14.28 4.62
N TYR A 99 1.76 13.81 4.10
CA TYR A 99 0.43 14.14 4.61
C TYR A 99 0.22 13.69 6.07
N PHE A 100 0.80 12.55 6.43
CA PHE A 100 0.67 11.97 7.77
C PHE A 100 1.83 12.30 8.71
N GLU A 101 2.84 13.04 8.24
CA GLU A 101 4.10 13.28 8.95
C GLU A 101 4.71 11.98 9.54
N SER A 102 4.61 10.87 8.79
CA SER A 102 4.99 9.53 9.25
C SER A 102 5.74 8.74 8.18
N THR A 103 6.79 8.03 8.61
CA THR A 103 7.53 7.05 7.79
C THR A 103 6.90 5.66 7.78
N GLY A 104 5.77 5.48 8.48
CA GLY A 104 5.06 4.22 8.54
C GLY A 104 4.38 4.02 9.89
N THR A 105 3.06 3.82 9.89
CA THR A 105 2.29 3.38 11.06
C THR A 105 1.21 2.39 10.63
N PHE A 106 0.66 1.64 11.58
CA PHE A 106 -0.44 0.72 11.32
C PHE A 106 -1.77 1.47 11.21
N GLY A 107 -2.58 1.08 10.23
CA GLY A 107 -3.95 1.56 10.03
C GLY A 107 -4.92 0.42 9.73
N GLN A 108 -6.20 0.74 9.70
CA GLN A 108 -7.28 -0.18 9.39
C GLN A 108 -8.50 0.60 8.87
N GLY A 109 -9.37 -0.05 8.10
CA GLY A 109 -10.59 0.57 7.59
C GLY A 109 -10.32 1.63 6.53
N LYS A 110 -11.15 2.70 6.52
CA LYS A 110 -11.19 3.69 5.44
C LYS A 110 -9.87 4.43 5.25
N MET A 111 -9.45 4.59 4.00
CA MET A 111 -8.24 5.31 3.62
C MET A 111 -8.57 6.75 3.20
N ASN A 112 -7.66 7.68 3.48
CA ASN A 112 -7.72 9.04 2.95
C ASN A 112 -6.87 9.07 1.67
N VAL A 113 -7.50 9.00 0.51
CA VAL A 113 -6.81 8.95 -0.81
C VAL A 113 -7.32 10.00 -1.79
N ASP A 114 -8.45 10.61 -1.50
CA ASP A 114 -9.03 11.70 -2.27
C ASP A 114 -8.62 13.07 -1.68
N LEU A 115 -8.88 14.14 -2.44
CA LEU A 115 -8.69 15.53 -2.05
C LEU A 115 -9.76 16.04 -1.08
#